data_AF-A0A9D3LPW0-F1
#
_entry.id   AF-A0A9D3LPW0-F1
#
_cell.length_a   1.000
_cell.length_b   1.000
_cell.length_c   1.000
_cell.angle_alpha   90.00
_cell.angle_beta   90.00
_cell.angle_gamma   90.00
#
_symmetry.space_group_name_H-M   'P 1'
#
loop_
_entity.id
_entity.type
_entity.pdbx_description
1 polymer ?
#
loop_
_entity_poly.entity_id
_entity_poly.type
_entity_poly.pdbx_seq_one_letter_code
_entity_poly.pdbx_strand_id
1 'polypeptide(L)'
;MADDTDECEALLVHMSLCLQSVLDSYKKRPAIRAKRIEEANRPPAVLRNSNRKYVSVLRRGLQRRNMSVLMANFQRRRKVALWKHLRSSEWWDNVACSFTDSQWQRSFRVSRDTFRYLCAKVKPAIERKDTVLRLCVPLEKRVGIALWKLATGSDYRTVGHLFGVGVTTVCRCLHEFCQAVNRIVLPEVLPELKPEELEDMAALFEREWGVPQCVGVVDSSHVPIIAPKELHRDYCNSRDLHSVVLQAAVDARGLFWNVCAGFPGGASDADVLRRSSLWTLARRSALFSSRTRSICGRTWGTT
;
A
#
# COMPACT_ATOMS: atom_id res chain seq x y z
N MET A 1 16.15 25.63 0.58
CA MET A 1 15.09 24.85 -0.13
C MET A 1 15.25 23.38 0.23
N ALA A 2 15.06 23.08 1.52
CA ALA A 2 15.15 21.80 2.19
C ALA A 2 13.85 21.73 3.02
N ASP A 3 13.10 20.65 3.21
CA ASP A 3 13.30 19.23 2.96
C ASP A 3 11.90 18.58 3.08
N ASP A 4 11.19 18.35 1.96
CA ASP A 4 9.90 17.63 1.97
C ASP A 4 10.10 16.10 2.02
N THR A 5 11.35 15.65 2.18
CA THR A 5 11.74 14.24 2.18
C THR A 5 11.68 13.61 3.58
N ASP A 6 11.82 14.41 4.64
CA ASP A 6 11.84 13.93 6.02
C ASP A 6 10.45 13.62 6.59
N GLU A 7 9.40 14.35 6.18
CA GLU A 7 8.01 14.01 6.56
C GLU A 7 7.50 12.76 5.83
N CYS A 8 8.03 12.48 4.64
CA CYS A 8 7.70 11.27 3.87
C CYS A 8 8.30 10.01 4.50
N GLU A 9 9.55 10.05 5.01
CA GLU A 9 10.22 8.87 5.60
C GLU A 9 9.47 8.33 6.83
N ALA A 10 8.94 9.21 7.69
CA ALA A 10 8.18 8.81 8.87
C ALA A 10 6.83 8.14 8.51
N LEU A 11 6.05 8.74 7.59
CA LEU A 11 4.76 8.19 7.13
C LEU A 11 4.90 6.85 6.39
N LEU A 12 6.04 6.63 5.71
CA LEU A 12 6.29 5.43 4.91
C LEU A 12 6.69 4.21 5.75
N VAL A 13 7.42 4.45 6.84
CA VAL A 13 7.78 3.42 7.81
C VAL A 13 6.56 3.02 8.67
N HIS A 14 5.66 3.97 8.97
CA HIS A 14 4.40 3.71 9.67
C HIS A 14 3.42 2.79 8.94
N MET A 15 3.38 2.87 7.61
CA MET A 15 2.47 2.05 6.80
C MET A 15 3.04 0.69 6.43
N SER A 16 4.37 0.59 6.31
CA SER A 16 5.06 -0.67 6.01
C SER A 16 4.82 -1.74 7.06
N LEU A 17 4.84 -1.36 8.34
CA LEU A 17 4.66 -2.31 9.44
C LEU A 17 3.19 -2.64 9.69
N CYS A 18 2.28 -1.68 9.48
CA CYS A 18 0.84 -1.91 9.57
C CYS A 18 0.35 -2.86 8.46
N LEU A 19 0.78 -2.66 7.21
CA LEU A 19 0.44 -3.55 6.09
C LEU A 19 1.05 -4.96 6.26
N GLN A 20 2.31 -5.10 6.67
CA GLN A 20 2.91 -6.43 6.83
C GLN A 20 2.22 -7.26 7.92
N SER A 21 1.83 -6.65 9.04
CA SER A 21 1.14 -7.34 10.13
C SER A 21 -0.30 -7.73 9.76
N VAL A 22 -1.01 -6.86 9.03
CA VAL A 22 -2.38 -7.11 8.55
C VAL A 22 -2.42 -8.18 7.46
N LEU A 23 -1.41 -8.23 6.58
CA LEU A 23 -1.34 -9.19 5.47
C LEU A 23 -0.92 -10.60 5.91
N ASP A 24 -0.11 -10.72 6.97
CA ASP A 24 0.24 -12.03 7.53
C ASP A 24 -0.92 -12.68 8.32
N SER A 25 -1.84 -11.88 8.87
CA SER A 25 -3.06 -12.35 9.54
C SER A 25 -4.17 -12.82 8.58
N TYR A 26 -4.12 -12.44 7.30
CA TYR A 26 -5.13 -12.82 6.29
C TYR A 26 -4.95 -14.25 5.70
N LYS A 27 -4.01 -15.04 6.23
CA LYS A 27 -3.57 -16.35 5.70
C LYS A 27 -4.40 -17.58 6.11
N LYS A 28 -5.70 -17.47 6.45
CA LYS A 28 -6.52 -18.66 6.75
C LYS A 28 -7.90 -18.66 6.06
N ARG A 29 -7.99 -19.49 4.99
CA ARG A 29 -9.14 -20.27 4.45
C ARG A 29 -9.84 -19.83 3.13
N PRO A 30 -10.43 -20.80 2.38
CA PRO A 30 -10.30 -20.89 0.92
C PRO A 30 -11.59 -20.63 0.11
N ALA A 31 -11.37 -20.66 -1.21
CA ALA A 31 -12.26 -20.42 -2.35
C ALA A 31 -13.67 -21.01 -2.31
N ILE A 32 -14.66 -20.19 -2.71
CA ILE A 32 -15.83 -20.63 -3.47
C ILE A 32 -16.18 -19.54 -4.50
N ARG A 33 -16.49 -20.00 -5.71
CA ARG A 33 -17.24 -19.31 -6.78
C ARG A 33 -16.45 -18.67 -7.93
N ALA A 34 -15.52 -19.45 -8.47
CA ALA A 34 -15.50 -19.70 -9.90
C ALA A 34 -16.89 -20.21 -10.35
N LYS A 35 -17.74 -19.33 -10.90
CA LYS A 35 -18.96 -19.71 -11.65
C LYS A 35 -19.61 -18.56 -12.44
N ARG A 36 -18.84 -17.57 -12.91
CA ARG A 36 -19.36 -16.46 -13.72
C ARG A 36 -18.49 -16.11 -14.94
N ILE A 37 -17.66 -17.05 -15.37
CA ILE A 37 -16.86 -16.96 -16.60
C ILE A 37 -17.24 -18.16 -17.46
N GLU A 38 -18.44 -18.14 -18.04
CA GLU A 38 -18.78 -19.04 -19.15
C GLU A 38 -19.90 -18.48 -20.06
N GLU A 39 -20.65 -17.45 -19.63
CA GLU A 39 -21.81 -16.95 -20.38
C GLU A 39 -21.59 -15.67 -21.21
N ALA A 40 -20.41 -15.06 -21.22
CA ALA A 40 -20.17 -13.85 -22.05
C ALA A 40 -19.36 -14.10 -23.34
N ASN A 41 -18.83 -15.32 -23.53
CA ASN A 41 -18.09 -15.70 -24.73
C ASN A 41 -19.01 -16.44 -25.72
N ARG A 42 -19.71 -15.71 -26.60
CA ARG A 42 -20.12 -16.25 -27.90
C ARG A 42 -20.13 -15.15 -28.99
N PRO A 43 -19.51 -15.39 -30.17
CA PRO A 43 -19.37 -14.40 -31.25
C PRO A 43 -20.59 -14.43 -32.19
N PRO A 44 -20.85 -13.37 -33.00
CA PRO A 44 -20.67 -13.58 -34.44
C PRO A 44 -20.39 -12.35 -35.36
N ALA A 45 -19.74 -12.69 -36.49
CA ALA A 45 -19.97 -12.30 -37.90
C ALA A 45 -19.76 -10.85 -38.44
N VAL A 46 -18.62 -10.70 -39.14
CA VAL A 46 -18.39 -10.23 -40.54
C VAL A 46 -19.49 -9.41 -41.25
N LEU A 47 -19.10 -8.25 -41.83
CA LEU A 47 -19.45 -7.81 -43.21
C LEU A 47 -18.53 -6.68 -43.73
N ARG A 48 -18.41 -6.59 -45.06
CA ARG A 48 -17.32 -6.01 -45.89
C ARG A 48 -17.44 -4.51 -46.26
N ASN A 49 -16.24 -3.93 -46.52
CA ASN A 49 -15.81 -2.96 -47.56
C ASN A 49 -16.55 -1.62 -47.80
N SER A 50 -15.80 -0.51 -47.83
CA SER A 50 -15.30 0.14 -49.08
C SER A 50 -14.81 1.58 -48.85
N ASN A 51 -13.56 1.89 -49.24
CA ASN A 51 -13.26 2.85 -50.32
C ASN A 51 -11.75 3.15 -50.43
N ARG A 52 -11.07 2.25 -51.14
CA ARG A 52 -9.87 2.55 -51.94
C ARG A 52 -10.29 3.53 -53.04
N LYS A 53 -9.89 4.81 -52.98
CA LYS A 53 -9.57 5.63 -54.18
C LYS A 53 -9.07 7.06 -53.92
N TYR A 54 -9.10 7.59 -52.70
CA TYR A 54 -8.67 8.98 -52.46
C TYR A 54 -7.19 9.20 -52.07
N VAL A 55 -6.44 8.14 -51.74
CA VAL A 55 -5.12 8.28 -51.07
C VAL A 55 -3.92 8.19 -52.02
N SER A 56 -4.09 7.75 -53.27
CA SER A 56 -2.96 7.49 -54.18
C SER A 56 -2.52 8.69 -55.02
N VAL A 57 -3.32 9.75 -55.14
CA VAL A 57 -3.03 10.90 -56.04
C VAL A 57 -2.23 12.02 -55.34
N LEU A 58 -2.28 12.12 -54.01
CA LEU A 58 -1.53 13.13 -53.24
C LEU A 58 -0.04 12.79 -53.04
N ARG A 59 0.43 11.61 -53.47
CA ARG A 59 1.76 11.08 -53.10
C ARG A 59 2.90 11.34 -54.09
N ARG A 60 2.65 11.90 -55.28
CA ARG A 60 3.67 11.97 -56.34
C ARG A 60 4.29 13.35 -56.61
N GLY A 61 3.76 14.44 -56.03
CA GLY A 61 4.28 15.80 -56.24
C GLY A 61 5.26 16.32 -55.19
N LEU A 62 5.29 15.74 -53.97
CA LEU A 62 6.02 16.31 -52.82
C LEU A 62 7.40 15.72 -52.55
N GLN A 63 7.91 14.85 -53.43
CA GLN A 63 9.07 14.00 -53.12
C GLN A 63 10.43 14.50 -53.62
N ARG A 64 10.52 15.57 -54.41
CA ARG A 64 11.82 15.99 -55.01
C ARG A 64 12.41 17.31 -54.52
N ARG A 65 11.66 18.18 -53.84
CA ARG A 65 12.18 19.48 -53.34
C ARG A 65 12.49 19.52 -51.84
N ASN A 66 12.03 18.54 -51.07
CA ASN A 66 12.23 18.53 -49.61
C ASN A 66 13.50 17.83 -49.15
N MET A 67 14.25 17.12 -50.02
CA MET A 67 15.33 16.24 -49.55
C MET A 67 16.64 16.96 -49.23
N SER A 68 16.98 18.01 -49.97
CA SER A 68 18.12 18.88 -49.66
C SER A 68 17.87 19.72 -48.40
N VAL A 69 16.64 20.22 -48.21
CA VAL A 69 16.22 20.89 -46.97
C VAL A 69 16.15 19.90 -45.79
N LEU A 70 15.71 18.66 -46.01
CA LEU A 70 15.74 17.60 -44.99
C LEU A 70 17.17 17.30 -44.56
N MET A 71 18.10 17.13 -45.51
CA MET A 71 19.50 16.79 -45.26
C MET A 71 20.24 17.93 -44.54
N ALA A 72 20.00 19.19 -44.94
CA ALA A 72 20.56 20.37 -44.27
C ALA A 72 19.99 20.56 -42.85
N ASN A 73 18.71 20.25 -42.63
CA ASN A 73 18.10 20.22 -41.30
C ASN A 73 18.51 19.00 -40.46
N PHE A 74 18.93 17.90 -41.10
CA PHE A 74 19.42 16.70 -40.42
C PHE A 74 20.79 16.96 -39.78
N GLN A 75 21.67 17.68 -40.47
CA GLN A 75 22.98 18.08 -39.95
C GLN A 75 22.90 19.16 -38.86
N ARG A 76 21.80 19.95 -38.81
CA ARG A 76 21.49 20.93 -37.74
C ARG A 76 20.52 20.43 -36.67
N ARG A 77 20.29 19.12 -36.55
CA ARG A 77 19.63 18.58 -35.34
C ARG A 77 20.60 18.73 -34.18
N ARG A 78 20.43 19.80 -33.39
CA ARG A 78 20.85 19.88 -31.98
C ARG A 78 20.84 18.46 -31.41
N LYS A 79 21.98 17.99 -30.88
CA LYS A 79 22.01 16.76 -30.07
C LYS A 79 20.81 16.84 -29.14
N VAL A 80 19.80 15.99 -29.37
CA VAL A 80 18.61 15.97 -28.53
C VAL A 80 19.14 15.65 -27.15
N ALA A 81 19.09 16.63 -26.23
CA ALA A 81 19.39 16.36 -24.85
C ALA A 81 18.52 15.16 -24.46
N LEU A 82 19.12 14.08 -24.00
CA LEU A 82 18.39 12.91 -23.53
C LEU A 82 17.57 13.36 -22.32
N TRP A 83 16.32 13.78 -22.55
CA TRP A 83 15.40 14.27 -21.52
C TRP A 83 15.09 13.22 -20.44
N LYS A 84 15.38 11.95 -20.75
CA LYS A 84 15.26 10.82 -19.83
C LYS A 84 16.35 9.81 -20.14
N HIS A 85 17.14 9.43 -19.14
CA HIS A 85 18.01 8.26 -19.22
C HIS A 85 17.15 7.00 -19.39
N LEU A 86 17.41 6.21 -20.43
CA LEU A 86 16.74 4.92 -20.62
C LEU A 86 17.15 3.99 -19.48
N ARG A 87 16.18 3.44 -18.76
CA ARG A 87 16.42 2.49 -17.68
C ARG A 87 15.75 1.17 -18.06
N SER A 88 16.44 0.07 -17.81
CA SER A 88 15.88 -1.26 -18.09
C SER A 88 14.67 -1.51 -17.20
N SER A 89 13.59 -1.99 -17.81
CA SER A 89 12.35 -2.43 -17.15
C SER A 89 12.25 -3.96 -17.11
N GLU A 90 13.25 -4.65 -17.66
CA GLU A 90 13.31 -6.10 -17.86
C GLU A 90 12.96 -6.89 -16.60
N TRP A 91 13.44 -6.45 -15.44
CA TRP A 91 13.15 -7.15 -14.20
C TRP A 91 11.65 -7.15 -13.87
N TRP A 92 10.96 -6.01 -13.99
CA TRP A 92 9.51 -5.98 -13.73
C TRP A 92 8.73 -6.72 -14.82
N ASP A 93 9.08 -6.48 -16.10
CA ASP A 93 8.29 -6.97 -17.22
C ASP A 93 8.46 -8.49 -17.42
N ASN A 94 9.65 -9.04 -17.20
CA ASN A 94 9.98 -10.44 -17.50
C ASN A 94 10.29 -11.28 -16.25
N VAL A 95 11.00 -10.72 -15.27
CA VAL A 95 11.44 -11.49 -14.08
C VAL A 95 10.34 -11.56 -13.02
N ALA A 96 9.81 -10.43 -12.57
CA ALA A 96 8.76 -10.40 -11.55
C ALA A 96 7.48 -11.10 -12.03
N CYS A 97 7.15 -10.96 -13.32
CA CYS A 97 6.03 -11.66 -13.93
C CYS A 97 6.16 -13.19 -13.88
N SER A 98 7.38 -13.72 -14.02
CA SER A 98 7.65 -15.17 -14.05
C SER A 98 7.79 -15.83 -12.68
N PHE A 99 7.70 -15.07 -11.58
CA PHE A 99 7.74 -15.63 -10.23
C PHE A 99 6.61 -16.63 -9.97
N THR A 100 6.92 -17.73 -9.29
CA THR A 100 5.86 -18.58 -8.71
C THR A 100 5.11 -17.81 -7.62
N ASP A 101 3.92 -18.27 -7.23
CA ASP A 101 3.13 -17.61 -6.17
C ASP A 101 3.88 -17.53 -4.83
N SER A 102 4.69 -18.56 -4.51
CA SER A 102 5.51 -18.58 -3.30
C SER A 102 6.67 -17.60 -3.37
N GLN A 103 7.32 -17.46 -4.53
CA GLN A 103 8.35 -16.44 -4.76
C GLN A 103 7.74 -15.04 -4.68
N TRP A 104 6.61 -14.82 -5.36
CA TRP A 104 5.88 -13.57 -5.31
C TRP A 104 5.54 -13.17 -3.87
N GLN A 105 4.97 -14.09 -3.08
CA GLN A 105 4.59 -13.80 -1.71
C GLN A 105 5.80 -13.52 -0.81
N ARG A 106 6.93 -14.21 -1.01
CA ARG A 106 8.16 -13.91 -0.26
C ARG A 106 8.73 -12.53 -0.61
N SER A 107 8.65 -12.14 -1.88
CA SER A 107 9.20 -10.89 -2.37
C SER A 107 8.31 -9.68 -2.09
N PHE A 108 7.00 -9.78 -2.33
CA PHE A 108 6.04 -8.67 -2.20
C PHE A 108 5.25 -8.71 -0.89
N ARG A 109 5.41 -9.77 -0.06
CA ARG A 109 4.68 -9.98 1.21
C ARG A 109 3.15 -10.05 1.09
N VAL A 110 2.64 -10.12 -0.14
CA VAL A 110 1.23 -10.30 -0.49
C VAL A 110 1.08 -11.45 -1.47
N SER A 111 -0.08 -12.11 -1.48
CA SER A 111 -0.40 -13.02 -2.59
C SER A 111 -0.65 -12.22 -3.88
N ARG A 112 -0.59 -12.90 -5.04
CA ARG A 112 -0.95 -12.27 -6.33
C ARG A 112 -2.41 -11.80 -6.36
N ASP A 113 -3.30 -12.51 -5.69
CA ASP A 113 -4.71 -12.12 -5.65
C ASP A 113 -4.93 -10.89 -4.78
N THR A 114 -4.25 -10.81 -3.63
CA THR A 114 -4.25 -9.59 -2.81
C THR A 114 -3.61 -8.43 -3.56
N PHE A 115 -2.56 -8.66 -4.34
CA PHE A 115 -1.97 -7.63 -5.20
C PHE A 115 -2.98 -7.09 -6.23
N ARG A 116 -3.70 -7.98 -6.94
CA ARG A 116 -4.74 -7.59 -7.91
C ARG A 116 -5.89 -6.85 -7.23
N TYR A 117 -6.31 -7.33 -6.07
CA TYR A 117 -7.32 -6.68 -5.22
C TYR A 117 -6.90 -5.26 -4.86
N LEU A 118 -5.66 -5.08 -4.36
CA LEU A 118 -5.12 -3.78 -4.02
C LEU A 118 -5.08 -2.87 -5.25
N CYS A 119 -4.59 -3.36 -6.39
CA CYS A 119 -4.59 -2.60 -7.65
C CYS A 119 -5.99 -2.10 -8.00
N ALA A 120 -7.01 -2.97 -7.94
CA ALA A 120 -8.38 -2.59 -8.23
C ALA A 120 -8.93 -1.54 -7.25
N LYS A 121 -8.63 -1.67 -5.94
CA LYS A 121 -9.11 -0.76 -4.89
C LYS A 121 -8.44 0.61 -4.96
N VAL A 122 -7.14 0.68 -5.22
CA VAL A 122 -6.39 1.95 -5.25
C VAL A 122 -6.39 2.62 -6.63
N LYS A 123 -6.84 1.91 -7.68
CA LYS A 123 -7.01 2.43 -9.04
C LYS A 123 -7.58 3.86 -9.10
N PRO A 124 -8.74 4.18 -8.49
CA PRO A 124 -9.33 5.53 -8.57
C PRO A 124 -8.43 6.63 -7.99
N ALA A 125 -7.50 6.30 -7.09
CA ALA A 125 -6.62 7.28 -6.45
C ALA A 125 -5.24 7.41 -7.13
N ILE A 126 -4.74 6.35 -7.78
CA ILE A 126 -3.35 6.26 -8.23
C ILE A 126 -3.22 6.15 -9.75
N GLU A 127 -4.26 5.77 -10.49
CA GLU A 127 -4.14 5.62 -11.94
C GLU A 127 -3.76 6.96 -12.60
N ARG A 128 -2.71 6.93 -13.44
CA ARG A 128 -2.30 8.07 -14.27
C ARG A 128 -2.68 7.78 -15.72
N LYS A 129 -2.84 8.85 -16.49
CA LYS A 129 -3.08 8.79 -17.93
C LYS A 129 -1.80 9.14 -18.69
N ASP A 130 -1.65 8.53 -19.86
CA ASP A 130 -0.60 8.89 -20.79
C ASP A 130 -0.79 10.34 -21.27
N THR A 131 0.33 11.00 -21.49
CA THR A 131 0.37 12.35 -22.07
C THR A 131 1.07 12.30 -23.41
N VAL A 132 0.83 13.30 -24.26
CA VAL A 132 1.49 13.43 -25.57
C VAL A 132 3.02 13.38 -25.46
N LEU A 133 3.56 13.87 -24.34
CA LEU A 133 5.01 13.98 -24.10
C LEU A 133 5.61 12.75 -23.41
N ARG A 134 4.80 11.96 -22.69
CA ARG A 134 5.31 10.87 -21.85
C ARG A 134 4.23 9.83 -21.49
N LEU A 135 4.60 8.57 -21.65
CA LEU A 135 3.87 7.43 -21.09
C LEU A 135 3.96 7.42 -19.56
N CYS A 136 2.82 7.20 -18.91
CA CYS A 136 2.73 7.08 -17.48
C CYS A 136 3.30 5.74 -17.00
N VAL A 137 3.55 5.61 -15.70
CA VAL A 137 3.90 4.31 -15.11
C VAL A 137 2.58 3.53 -14.93
N PRO A 138 2.45 2.32 -15.50
CA PRO A 138 1.22 1.52 -15.38
C PRO A 138 0.84 1.27 -13.91
N LEU A 139 -0.46 1.20 -13.62
CA LEU A 139 -0.99 1.08 -12.26
C LEU A 139 -0.34 -0.06 -11.47
N GLU A 140 -0.29 -1.26 -12.05
CA GLU A 140 0.27 -2.46 -11.45
C GLU A 140 1.73 -2.24 -11.09
N LYS A 141 2.47 -1.57 -11.98
CA LYS A 141 3.87 -1.23 -11.73
C LYS A 141 4.02 -0.22 -10.60
N ARG A 142 3.13 0.78 -10.49
CA ARG A 142 3.13 1.75 -9.37
C ARG A 142 2.89 1.05 -8.03
N VAL A 143 1.90 0.15 -7.98
CA VAL A 143 1.59 -0.66 -6.80
C VAL A 143 2.73 -1.62 -6.47
N GLY A 144 3.31 -2.26 -7.49
CA GLY A 144 4.47 -3.15 -7.34
C GLY A 144 5.70 -2.44 -6.77
N ILE A 145 5.99 -1.22 -7.23
CA ILE A 145 7.07 -0.39 -6.68
C ILE A 145 6.86 -0.13 -5.19
N ALA A 146 5.64 0.29 -4.81
CA ALA A 146 5.32 0.60 -3.43
C ALA A 146 5.43 -0.64 -2.54
N LEU A 147 4.78 -1.75 -2.93
CA LEU A 147 4.81 -2.99 -2.17
C LEU A 147 6.22 -3.58 -2.06
N TRP A 148 7.02 -3.55 -3.12
CA TRP A 148 8.40 -4.01 -3.05
C TRP A 148 9.21 -3.21 -2.02
N LYS A 149 9.07 -1.89 -2.03
CA LYS A 149 9.77 -1.00 -1.08
C LYS A 149 9.32 -1.26 0.37
N LEU A 150 8.02 -1.44 0.62
CA LEU A 150 7.49 -1.80 1.94
C LEU A 150 7.88 -3.23 2.38
N ALA A 151 7.98 -4.17 1.43
CA ALA A 151 8.31 -5.56 1.70
C ALA A 151 9.79 -5.77 2.05
N THR A 152 10.68 -5.05 1.36
CA THR A 152 12.14 -5.28 1.40
C THR A 152 12.91 -4.22 2.16
N GLY A 153 12.35 -3.01 2.31
CA GLY A 153 13.07 -1.87 2.87
C GLY A 153 14.21 -1.33 2.00
N SER A 154 14.47 -1.91 0.80
CA SER A 154 15.61 -1.54 -0.06
C SER A 154 15.66 -0.06 -0.40
N ASP A 155 16.85 0.50 -0.62
CA ASP A 155 17.00 1.92 -0.95
C ASP A 155 16.27 2.30 -2.26
N TYR A 156 15.85 3.56 -2.37
CA TYR A 156 15.07 4.04 -3.51
C TYR A 156 15.81 3.94 -4.85
N ARG A 157 17.15 3.95 -4.85
CA ARG A 157 17.94 3.83 -6.09
C ARG A 157 17.88 2.40 -6.60
N THR A 158 18.04 1.41 -5.71
CA THR A 158 17.88 -0.01 -6.03
C THR A 158 16.49 -0.31 -6.58
N VAL A 159 15.43 0.17 -5.92
CA VAL A 159 14.06 0.00 -6.43
C VAL A 159 13.88 0.71 -7.79
N GLY A 160 14.44 1.91 -7.93
CA GLY A 160 14.39 2.65 -9.20
C GLY A 160 15.08 1.92 -10.35
N HIS A 161 16.23 1.27 -10.08
CA HIS A 161 16.95 0.46 -11.06
C HIS A 161 16.18 -0.80 -11.44
N LEU A 162 15.66 -1.56 -10.45
CA LEU A 162 14.88 -2.77 -10.69
C LEU A 162 13.63 -2.51 -11.53
N PHE A 163 12.89 -1.45 -11.21
CA PHE A 163 11.65 -1.12 -11.91
C PHE A 163 11.86 -0.19 -13.11
N GLY A 164 13.09 0.21 -13.44
CA GLY A 164 13.36 1.09 -14.58
C GLY A 164 12.74 2.49 -14.46
N VAL A 165 12.63 3.03 -13.25
CA VAL A 165 12.05 4.36 -12.95
C VAL A 165 13.03 5.28 -12.24
N GLY A 166 12.74 6.58 -12.19
CA GLY A 166 13.55 7.52 -11.42
C GLY A 166 13.28 7.40 -9.92
N VAL A 167 14.26 7.72 -9.08
CA VAL A 167 14.15 7.73 -7.61
C VAL A 167 12.91 8.51 -7.14
N THR A 168 12.72 9.72 -7.67
CA THR A 168 11.53 10.56 -7.36
C THR A 168 10.21 9.87 -7.72
N THR A 169 10.20 9.04 -8.77
CA THR A 169 9.01 8.26 -9.15
C THR A 169 8.73 7.14 -8.15
N VAL A 170 9.78 6.50 -7.60
CA VAL A 170 9.64 5.51 -6.51
C VAL A 170 9.01 6.18 -5.29
N CYS A 171 9.59 7.28 -4.81
CA CYS A 171 9.08 8.04 -3.66
C CYS A 171 7.61 8.42 -3.85
N ARG A 172 7.26 8.98 -5.02
CA ARG A 172 5.88 9.36 -5.33
C ARG A 172 4.92 8.18 -5.39
N CYS A 173 5.29 7.07 -6.04
CA CYS A 173 4.43 5.89 -6.11
C CYS A 173 4.18 5.30 -4.72
N LEU A 174 5.22 5.24 -3.90
CA LEU A 174 5.13 4.77 -2.54
C LEU A 174 4.22 5.66 -1.70
N HIS A 175 4.41 6.98 -1.72
CA HIS A 175 3.60 7.91 -0.95
C HIS A 175 2.12 7.93 -1.39
N GLU A 176 1.86 7.98 -2.70
CA GLU A 176 0.49 7.92 -3.24
C GLU A 176 -0.20 6.59 -2.89
N PHE A 177 0.53 5.48 -2.93
CA PHE A 177 0.02 4.17 -2.52
C PHE A 177 -0.36 4.13 -1.05
N CYS A 178 0.55 4.59 -0.19
CA CYS A 178 0.34 4.71 1.24
C CYS A 178 -0.91 5.56 1.55
N GLN A 179 -1.01 6.76 0.99
CA GLN A 179 -2.19 7.62 1.17
C GLN A 179 -3.50 6.96 0.68
N ALA A 180 -3.47 6.25 -0.44
CA ALA A 180 -4.63 5.57 -0.98
C ALA A 180 -5.07 4.40 -0.09
N VAL A 181 -4.12 3.60 0.42
CA VAL A 181 -4.40 2.50 1.34
C VAL A 181 -5.03 3.03 2.62
N ASN A 182 -4.46 4.06 3.25
CA ASN A 182 -5.04 4.64 4.48
C ASN A 182 -6.45 5.16 4.29
N ARG A 183 -6.76 5.71 3.12
CA ARG A 183 -8.07 6.32 2.84
C ARG A 183 -9.14 5.32 2.42
N ILE A 184 -8.75 4.28 1.66
CA ILE A 184 -9.70 3.39 0.97
C ILE A 184 -9.70 2.00 1.61
N VAL A 185 -8.52 1.42 1.84
CA VAL A 185 -8.38 0.02 2.24
C VAL A 185 -8.44 -0.13 3.76
N LEU A 186 -7.81 0.78 4.50
CA LEU A 186 -7.74 0.70 5.96
C LEU A 186 -9.13 0.67 6.63
N PRO A 187 -10.13 1.50 6.24
CA PRO A 187 -11.46 1.45 6.83
C PRO A 187 -12.22 0.14 6.54
N GLU A 188 -11.87 -0.58 5.47
CA GLU A 188 -12.49 -1.86 5.11
C GLU A 188 -11.87 -3.02 5.91
N VAL A 189 -10.58 -2.93 6.23
CA VAL A 189 -9.86 -3.99 6.93
C VAL A 189 -9.90 -3.83 8.45
N LEU A 190 -9.96 -2.59 8.94
CA LEU A 190 -10.14 -2.23 10.35
C LEU A 190 -11.41 -1.38 10.50
N PRO A 191 -12.61 -1.96 10.28
CA PRO A 191 -13.85 -1.25 10.46
C PRO A 191 -14.08 -0.92 11.94
N GLU A 192 -14.92 0.09 12.19
CA GLU A 192 -15.43 0.33 13.53
C GLU A 192 -16.30 -0.85 13.97
N LEU A 193 -15.93 -1.46 15.10
CA LEU A 193 -16.60 -2.64 15.63
C LEU A 193 -17.96 -2.26 16.20
N LYS A 194 -18.96 -3.11 15.93
CA LYS A 194 -20.27 -3.03 16.54
C LYS A 194 -20.28 -3.69 17.92
N PRO A 195 -21.24 -3.33 18.80
CA PRO A 195 -21.37 -3.96 20.12
C PRO A 195 -21.50 -5.49 20.06
N GLU A 196 -22.23 -6.01 19.07
CA GLU A 196 -22.39 -7.46 18.83
C GLU A 196 -21.04 -8.16 18.53
N GLU A 197 -20.18 -7.53 17.74
CA GLU A 197 -18.86 -8.08 17.40
C GLU A 197 -17.92 -8.07 18.63
N LEU A 198 -18.04 -7.06 19.49
CA LEU A 198 -17.28 -7.00 20.74
C LEU A 198 -17.73 -8.08 21.74
N GLU A 199 -19.03 -8.37 21.81
CA GLU A 199 -19.55 -9.49 22.61
C GLU A 199 -19.01 -10.83 22.09
N ASP A 200 -18.99 -11.03 20.78
CA ASP A 200 -18.41 -12.22 20.15
C ASP A 200 -16.91 -12.36 20.44
N MET A 201 -16.16 -11.25 20.38
CA MET A 201 -14.74 -11.23 20.74
C MET A 201 -14.52 -11.60 22.21
N ALA A 202 -15.34 -11.06 23.12
CA ALA A 202 -15.28 -11.40 24.54
C ALA A 202 -15.60 -12.87 24.83
N ALA A 203 -16.64 -13.41 24.19
CA ALA A 203 -16.98 -14.82 24.29
C ALA A 203 -15.85 -15.71 23.74
N LEU A 204 -15.20 -15.28 22.66
CA LEU A 204 -14.07 -16.00 22.08
C LEU A 204 -12.85 -16.03 23.01
N PHE A 205 -12.50 -14.89 23.63
CA PHE A 205 -11.42 -14.84 24.61
C PHE A 205 -11.70 -15.74 25.82
N GLU A 206 -12.93 -15.75 26.32
CA GLU A 206 -13.30 -16.62 27.42
C GLU A 206 -13.20 -18.10 27.03
N ARG A 207 -13.67 -18.46 25.84
CA ARG A 207 -13.63 -19.84 25.36
C ARG A 207 -12.20 -20.36 25.13
N GLU A 208 -11.35 -19.57 24.47
CA GLU A 208 -10.01 -20.01 24.06
C GLU A 208 -8.96 -19.82 25.16
N TRP A 209 -9.10 -18.75 25.96
CA TRP A 209 -8.07 -18.31 26.92
C TRP A 209 -8.56 -18.25 28.37
N GLY A 210 -9.85 -18.48 28.63
CA GLY A 210 -10.42 -18.43 29.98
C GLY A 210 -10.51 -17.00 30.56
N VAL A 211 -10.35 -15.96 29.73
CA VAL A 211 -10.38 -14.56 30.17
C VAL A 211 -11.75 -13.95 29.85
N PRO A 212 -12.65 -13.80 30.83
CA PRO A 212 -13.96 -13.22 30.60
C PRO A 212 -13.86 -11.72 30.30
N GLN A 213 -14.80 -11.21 29.49
CA GLN A 213 -14.96 -9.78 29.17
C GLN A 213 -13.73 -9.12 28.51
N CYS A 214 -12.79 -9.91 27.97
CA CYS A 214 -11.64 -9.39 27.24
C CYS A 214 -11.99 -9.26 25.75
N VAL A 215 -11.91 -8.05 25.19
CA VAL A 215 -12.15 -7.82 23.75
C VAL A 215 -10.86 -7.72 22.94
N GLY A 216 -9.70 -7.72 23.62
CA GLY A 216 -8.43 -7.67 22.93
C GLY A 216 -7.23 -7.56 23.86
N VAL A 217 -6.08 -7.89 23.31
CA VAL A 217 -4.77 -7.66 23.94
C VAL A 217 -4.11 -6.48 23.23
N VAL A 218 -3.62 -5.53 24.02
CA VAL A 218 -2.94 -4.32 23.52
C VAL A 218 -1.46 -4.48 23.75
N ASP A 219 -0.67 -4.18 22.72
CA ASP A 219 0.79 -4.12 22.83
C ASP A 219 1.33 -2.95 21.99
N SER A 220 2.57 -2.57 22.26
CA SER A 220 3.28 -1.52 21.54
C SER A 220 4.62 -2.03 20.98
N SER A 221 4.99 -1.54 19.80
CA SER A 221 6.26 -1.87 19.17
C SER A 221 6.98 -0.60 18.74
N HIS A 222 8.29 -0.58 18.95
CA HIS A 222 9.16 0.50 18.48
C HIS A 222 9.60 0.26 17.05
N VAL A 223 9.36 1.25 16.21
CA VAL A 223 9.75 1.25 14.82
C VAL A 223 10.96 2.17 14.66
N PRO A 224 12.14 1.65 14.30
CA PRO A 224 13.33 2.48 14.15
C PRO A 224 13.16 3.54 13.07
N ILE A 225 13.61 4.76 13.36
CA ILE A 225 13.65 5.86 12.40
C ILE A 225 15.01 6.54 12.40
N ILE A 226 15.29 7.24 11.32
CA ILE A 226 16.33 8.25 11.33
C ILE A 226 15.90 9.35 12.29
N ALA A 227 16.83 9.78 13.13
CA ALA A 227 16.65 10.89 14.05
C ALA A 227 15.99 12.10 13.35
N PRO A 228 14.81 12.55 13.81
CA PRO A 228 14.19 13.73 13.23
C PRO A 228 15.02 14.98 13.58
N LYS A 229 15.00 15.98 12.70
CA LYS A 229 15.72 17.25 12.90
C LYS A 229 15.13 18.06 14.06
N GLU A 230 13.81 17.99 14.21
CA GLU A 230 13.06 18.64 15.28
C GLU A 230 12.63 17.61 16.32
N LEU A 231 12.57 18.00 17.59
CA LEU A 231 12.11 17.15 18.70
C LEU A 231 12.85 15.79 18.80
N HIS A 232 14.09 15.72 18.33
CA HIS A 232 14.94 14.51 18.34
C HIS A 232 14.86 13.69 19.63
N ARG A 233 14.96 14.37 20.79
CA ARG A 233 14.95 13.74 22.12
C ARG A 233 13.64 13.00 22.40
N ASP A 234 12.50 13.50 21.91
CA ASP A 234 11.19 12.90 22.15
C ASP A 234 11.07 11.54 21.46
N TYR A 235 11.81 11.33 20.37
CA TYR A 235 11.82 10.08 19.61
C TYR A 235 12.87 9.08 20.11
N CYS A 236 13.72 9.48 21.06
CA CYS A 236 14.71 8.60 21.66
C CYS A 236 14.05 7.71 22.73
N ASN A 237 14.13 6.39 22.56
CA ASN A 237 13.58 5.43 23.52
C ASN A 237 14.56 5.15 24.68
N SER A 238 14.12 4.33 25.64
CA SER A 238 14.92 3.92 26.80
C SER A 238 16.20 3.11 26.48
N ARG A 239 16.41 2.76 25.21
CA ARG A 239 17.60 2.07 24.70
C ARG A 239 18.49 2.98 23.84
N ASP A 240 18.30 4.30 23.94
CA ASP A 240 19.00 5.32 23.15
C ASP A 240 18.84 5.16 21.61
N LEU A 241 17.72 4.57 21.18
CA LEU A 241 17.38 4.41 19.76
C LEU A 241 16.22 5.32 19.35
N HIS A 242 16.36 5.97 18.21
CA HIS A 242 15.29 6.79 17.62
C HIS A 242 14.22 5.90 17.02
N SER A 243 12.99 6.07 17.51
CA SER A 243 11.87 5.24 17.09
C SER A 243 10.55 5.97 17.17
N VAL A 244 9.57 5.40 16.50
CA VAL A 244 8.16 5.75 16.60
C VAL A 244 7.40 4.55 17.14
N VAL A 245 6.45 4.79 18.03
CA VAL A 245 5.65 3.73 18.63
C VAL A 245 4.44 3.41 17.74
N LEU A 246 4.25 2.11 17.52
CA LEU A 246 3.08 1.49 16.93
C LEU A 246 2.35 0.73 18.04
N GLN A 247 1.16 1.19 18.43
CA GLN A 247 0.25 0.44 19.29
C GLN A 247 -0.73 -0.35 18.43
N ALA A 248 -1.01 -1.59 18.83
CA ALA A 248 -2.01 -2.41 18.18
C ALA A 248 -2.81 -3.22 19.20
N ALA A 249 -4.08 -3.47 18.86
CA ALA A 249 -4.95 -4.36 19.60
C ALA A 249 -5.33 -5.55 18.72
N VAL A 250 -5.21 -6.75 19.27
CA VAL A 250 -5.55 -8.01 18.58
C VAL A 250 -6.68 -8.74 19.29
N ASP A 251 -7.47 -9.48 18.52
CA ASP A 251 -8.51 -10.37 19.02
C ASP A 251 -7.92 -11.72 19.49
N ALA A 252 -8.77 -12.61 20.02
CA ALA A 252 -8.34 -13.94 20.48
C ALA A 252 -7.79 -14.85 19.35
N ARG A 253 -7.99 -14.48 18.07
CA ARG A 253 -7.45 -15.17 16.89
C ARG A 253 -6.10 -14.60 16.46
N GLY A 254 -5.62 -13.53 17.10
CA GLY A 254 -4.43 -12.78 16.72
C GLY A 254 -4.65 -11.83 15.55
N LEU A 255 -5.90 -11.50 15.22
CA LEU A 255 -6.21 -10.53 14.16
C LEU A 255 -6.25 -9.12 14.75
N PHE A 256 -5.60 -8.18 14.07
CA PHE A 256 -5.68 -6.77 14.42
C PHE A 256 -7.09 -6.24 14.21
N TRP A 257 -7.58 -5.48 15.19
CA TRP A 257 -8.86 -4.76 15.09
C TRP A 257 -8.72 -3.28 15.45
N ASN A 258 -7.61 -2.88 16.09
CA ASN A 258 -7.23 -1.48 16.23
C ASN A 258 -5.72 -1.31 16.05
N VAL A 259 -5.31 -0.27 15.35
CA VAL A 259 -3.91 0.10 15.20
C VAL A 259 -3.77 1.62 15.29
N CYS A 260 -2.86 2.09 16.14
CA CYS A 260 -2.51 3.49 16.29
C CYS A 260 -0.99 3.65 16.18
N ALA A 261 -0.52 4.49 15.27
CA ALA A 261 0.91 4.69 15.05
C ALA A 261 1.24 6.18 14.99
N GLY A 262 2.50 6.54 15.23
CA GLY A 262 2.98 7.92 15.08
C GLY A 262 3.41 8.58 16.37
N PHE A 263 3.50 7.82 17.47
CA PHE A 263 3.88 8.40 18.75
C PHE A 263 5.41 8.45 18.91
N PRO A 264 5.96 9.47 19.59
CA PRO A 264 7.40 9.55 19.83
C PRO A 264 7.93 8.33 20.60
N GLY A 265 9.10 7.83 20.24
CA GLY A 265 9.75 6.66 20.86
C GLY A 265 10.07 6.80 22.34
N GLY A 266 10.13 8.02 22.89
CA GLY A 266 10.27 8.26 24.33
C GLY A 266 8.95 8.22 25.10
N ALA A 267 7.81 8.11 24.41
CA ALA A 267 6.50 8.06 25.07
C ALA A 267 6.30 6.74 25.84
N SER A 268 5.72 6.82 27.04
CA SER A 268 5.34 5.62 27.79
C SER A 268 4.13 4.92 27.17
N ASP A 269 3.97 3.62 27.39
CA ASP A 269 2.80 2.87 26.91
C ASP A 269 1.48 3.47 27.42
N ALA A 270 1.47 4.00 28.65
CA ALA A 270 0.31 4.67 29.22
C ALA A 270 -0.03 5.97 28.44
N ASP A 271 0.96 6.75 28.03
CA ASP A 271 0.75 7.97 27.25
C ASP A 271 0.29 7.66 25.83
N VAL A 272 0.88 6.64 25.21
CA VAL A 272 0.47 6.13 23.90
C VAL A 272 -0.99 5.66 23.94
N LEU A 273 -1.36 4.86 24.94
CA LEU A 273 -2.73 4.41 25.13
C LEU A 273 -3.68 5.60 25.30
N ARG A 274 -3.42 6.54 26.21
CA ARG A 274 -4.30 7.69 26.48
C ARG A 274 -4.54 8.58 25.25
N ARG A 275 -3.59 8.62 24.31
CA ARG A 275 -3.65 9.43 23.08
C ARG A 275 -4.17 8.64 21.87
N SER A 276 -4.39 7.34 22.01
CA SER A 276 -4.84 6.45 20.93
C SER A 276 -6.34 6.58 20.61
N SER A 277 -6.73 6.15 19.41
CA SER A 277 -8.15 5.98 19.07
C SER A 277 -8.83 4.93 19.95
N LEU A 278 -8.08 3.90 20.36
CA LEU A 278 -8.57 2.84 21.25
C LEU A 278 -9.05 3.39 22.60
N TRP A 279 -8.32 4.32 23.19
CA TRP A 279 -8.74 4.97 24.43
C TRP A 279 -9.99 5.83 24.26
N THR A 280 -10.15 6.46 23.11
CA THR A 280 -11.38 7.21 22.79
C THR A 280 -12.58 6.28 22.70
N LEU A 281 -12.42 5.10 22.09
CA LEU A 281 -13.45 4.05 22.04
C LEU A 281 -13.77 3.51 23.45
N ALA A 282 -12.74 3.26 24.26
CA ALA A 282 -12.88 2.81 25.64
C ALA A 282 -13.70 3.79 26.49
N ARG A 283 -13.42 5.09 26.38
CA ARG A 283 -14.08 6.14 27.16
C ARG A 283 -15.54 6.39 26.78
N ARG A 284 -15.94 6.07 25.55
CA ARG A 284 -17.33 6.22 25.09
C ARG A 284 -18.24 5.08 25.55
N SER A 285 -17.76 4.20 26.43
CA SER A 285 -18.40 2.94 26.81
C SER A 285 -18.74 2.05 25.60
N ALA A 286 -18.08 2.27 24.47
CA ALA A 286 -18.31 1.50 23.25
C ALA A 286 -17.59 0.15 23.31
N LEU A 287 -16.48 0.03 24.05
CA LEU A 287 -15.69 -1.20 24.15
C LEU A 287 -16.08 -2.13 25.30
N PHE A 288 -16.61 -1.58 26.40
CA PHE A 288 -16.88 -2.34 27.61
C PHE A 288 -18.38 -2.47 27.81
N SER A 289 -18.87 -3.71 27.88
CA SER A 289 -20.26 -3.93 28.28
C SER A 289 -20.46 -3.43 29.71
N SER A 290 -21.60 -2.82 30.01
CA SER A 290 -22.03 -2.48 31.37
C SER A 290 -22.29 -3.71 32.26
N ARG A 291 -22.16 -4.92 31.72
CA ARG A 291 -22.34 -6.15 32.51
C ARG A 291 -21.18 -6.31 33.46
N THR A 292 -21.50 -6.61 34.71
CA THR A 292 -20.54 -6.96 35.74
C THR A 292 -20.52 -8.47 35.95
N ARG A 293 -19.35 -9.03 36.26
CA ARG A 293 -19.17 -10.45 36.55
C ARG A 293 -18.36 -10.64 37.83
N SER A 294 -18.81 -11.56 38.68
CA SER A 294 -18.05 -11.96 39.86
C SER A 294 -16.96 -12.96 39.46
N ILE A 295 -15.70 -12.59 39.70
CA ILE A 295 -14.53 -13.44 39.47
C ILE A 295 -13.77 -13.48 40.80
N CYS A 296 -13.63 -14.67 41.38
CA CYS A 296 -12.94 -14.89 42.66
C CYS A 296 -13.49 -14.00 43.81
N GLY A 297 -14.80 -13.76 43.85
CA GLY A 297 -15.44 -12.93 44.88
C GLY A 297 -15.27 -11.42 44.70
N ARG A 298 -14.67 -10.97 43.60
CA ARG A 298 -14.62 -9.56 43.20
C ARG A 298 -15.47 -9.33 41.96
N THR A 299 -16.26 -8.27 41.97
CA THR A 299 -17.07 -7.86 40.83
C THR A 299 -16.20 -7.06 39.86
N TRP A 300 -16.09 -7.54 38.62
CA TRP A 300 -15.38 -6.88 37.52
C TRP A 300 -16.38 -6.37 36.49
N GLY A 301 -16.17 -5.15 35.98
CA GLY A 301 -17.02 -4.50 34.99
C GLY A 301 -17.04 -2.98 35.15
N THR A 302 -17.63 -2.27 34.19
CA THR A 302 -17.81 -0.81 34.26
C THR A 302 -19.05 -0.48 35.10
N THR A 303 -18.83 0.10 36.29
CA THR A 303 -19.85 0.83 37.06
C THR A 303 -20.15 2.18 36.44
#